data_AF-A0A5M8Q7A1-F1
#
_entry.id   AF-A0A5M8Q7A1-F1
#
_cell.length_a   1.000
_cell.length_b   1.000
_cell.length_c   1.000
_cell.angle_alpha   90.00
_cell.angle_beta   90.00
_cell.angle_gamma   90.00
#
_symmetry.space_group_name_H-M   'P 1'
#
loop_
_entity.id
_entity.type
_entity.pdbx_description
1 polymer ?
#
loop_
_entity_poly.entity_id
_entity_poly.type
_entity_poly.pdbx_seq_one_letter_code
_entity_poly.pdbx_strand_id
1 'polypeptide(L)'
;MGDDAKIIQQSKQVRVRICTLGAHKSAMKKHRLLFGLALVLSSLGLTSCYDDPDFSLTPNLTFRGIEQRTLRNAQNIRYDSLILVVRFQDGDGNLGLSETIFPEDEAPPFNPEKLNVPQGPGFHNILCDLYKKANGKYIKITNQAGKSFYNGRFPRVSTDKRSEPLEGDIRYSISIYENPSRENPIQKGDTIRFSIQIMDRDLNKSQVVNTDDIIFLSKE
;
A
#
# COMPACT_ATOMS: atom_id res chain seq x y z
N MET A 1 -5.73 27.02 25.70
CA MET A 1 -4.67 26.60 24.74
C MET A 1 -4.66 25.09 24.85
N GLY A 2 -5.44 24.45 23.98
CA GLY A 2 -6.08 23.17 24.25
C GLY A 2 -5.11 22.00 24.22
N ASP A 3 -5.30 21.09 25.17
CA ASP A 3 -4.73 19.75 25.17
C ASP A 3 -5.03 19.06 23.85
N ASP A 4 -4.05 19.07 22.95
CA ASP A 4 -3.93 18.05 21.93
C ASP A 4 -3.85 16.73 22.68
N ALA A 5 -4.99 16.05 22.78
CA ALA A 5 -5.10 14.74 23.38
C ALA A 5 -3.87 13.91 22.98
N LYS A 6 -3.23 13.28 23.97
CA LYS A 6 -2.05 12.40 23.90
C LYS A 6 -2.32 11.17 23.00
N ILE A 7 -2.62 11.47 21.75
CA ILE A 7 -3.12 10.64 20.69
C ILE A 7 -1.96 9.79 20.23
N ILE A 8 -2.13 8.47 20.34
CA ILE A 8 -1.39 7.38 19.71
C ILE A 8 -0.16 7.90 18.93
N GLN A 9 1.02 7.87 19.55
CA GLN A 9 2.26 8.16 18.86
C GLN A 9 2.40 7.14 17.72
N GLN A 10 2.68 7.59 16.49
CA GLN A 10 2.64 6.74 15.30
C GLN A 10 3.77 7.09 14.33
N SER A 11 4.25 6.08 13.62
CA SER A 11 5.09 6.24 12.44
C SER A 11 4.57 5.33 11.33
N LYS A 12 4.68 5.79 10.09
CA LYS A 12 4.19 5.10 8.90
C LYS A 12 5.25 5.10 7.82
N GLN A 13 5.37 3.97 7.13
CA GLN A 13 6.22 3.84 5.95
C GLN A 13 5.50 2.94 4.95
N VAL A 14 5.52 3.28 3.66
CA VAL A 14 4.95 2.43 2.62
C VAL A 14 6.06 1.96 1.69
N ARG A 15 6.09 0.66 1.41
CA ARG A 15 6.94 0.09 0.36
C ARG A 15 6.09 -0.63 -0.67
N VAL A 16 6.32 -0.33 -1.93
CA VAL A 16 5.69 -1.03 -3.06
C VAL A 16 6.68 -2.04 -3.64
N ARG A 17 6.21 -3.25 -3.92
CA ARG A 17 6.97 -4.28 -4.64
C ARG A 17 6.18 -4.67 -5.89
N ILE A 18 6.75 -4.39 -7.05
CA ILE A 18 6.16 -4.75 -8.34
C ILE A 18 6.58 -6.20 -8.67
N CYS A 19 5.65 -6.99 -9.19
CA CYS A 19 5.98 -8.28 -9.79
C CYS A 19 6.58 -8.04 -11.17
N THR A 20 7.89 -7.95 -11.30
CA THR A 20 8.53 -7.97 -12.61
C THR A 20 8.50 -9.40 -13.16
N LEU A 21 7.73 -9.64 -14.21
CA LEU A 21 7.88 -10.86 -15.02
C LEU A 21 9.27 -10.79 -15.67
N GLY A 22 10.20 -11.60 -15.18
CA GLY A 22 11.58 -11.61 -15.65
C GLY A 22 11.67 -12.07 -17.11
N ALA A 23 12.07 -11.17 -18.02
CA ALA A 23 12.57 -11.57 -19.32
C ALA A 23 13.94 -12.26 -19.14
N HIS A 24 13.95 -13.59 -19.12
CA HIS A 24 15.17 -14.40 -19.06
C HIS A 24 15.95 -14.24 -20.38
N LYS A 25 16.94 -13.32 -20.43
CA LYS A 25 17.87 -13.22 -21.55
C LYS A 25 18.71 -14.49 -21.64
N SER A 26 18.32 -15.41 -22.52
CA SER A 26 19.11 -16.60 -22.83
C SER A 26 20.35 -16.19 -23.63
N ALA A 27 21.54 -16.44 -23.09
CA ALA A 27 22.80 -16.20 -23.78
C ALA A 27 23.00 -17.26 -24.88
N MET A 28 22.87 -16.86 -26.15
CA MET A 28 23.12 -17.76 -27.27
C MET A 28 24.62 -18.06 -27.42
N LYS A 29 24.99 -19.33 -27.19
CA LYS A 29 26.34 -19.86 -27.43
C LYS A 29 26.52 -20.13 -28.93
N LYS A 30 27.57 -19.57 -29.54
CA LYS A 30 27.88 -19.75 -30.97
C LYS A 30 28.28 -21.21 -31.26
N HIS A 31 27.38 -21.99 -31.86
CA HIS A 31 27.70 -23.28 -32.46
C HIS A 31 27.86 -23.14 -33.98
N ARG A 32 29.01 -23.57 -34.49
CA ARG A 32 29.39 -23.51 -35.91
C ARG A 32 28.60 -24.56 -36.70
N LEU A 33 27.80 -24.05 -37.64
CA LEU A 33 27.36 -24.60 -38.93
C LEU A 33 27.52 -26.13 -39.16
N LEU A 34 26.40 -26.86 -39.20
CA LEU A 34 26.10 -27.98 -40.12
C LEU A 34 24.62 -28.39 -39.93
N PHE A 35 23.95 -28.78 -41.02
CA PHE A 35 22.55 -29.22 -41.19
C PHE A 35 21.53 -28.22 -41.76
N GLY A 36 21.64 -28.00 -43.08
CA GLY A 36 20.66 -27.34 -43.93
C GLY A 36 19.42 -28.20 -44.32
N LEU A 37 18.82 -28.92 -43.38
CA LEU A 37 17.54 -29.63 -43.61
C LEU A 37 16.55 -29.52 -42.43
N ALA A 38 16.86 -28.74 -41.39
CA ALA A 38 15.97 -28.51 -40.24
C ALA A 38 15.31 -27.11 -40.25
N LEU A 39 15.61 -26.28 -41.27
CA LEU A 39 15.27 -24.85 -41.27
C LEU A 39 13.89 -24.54 -41.88
N VAL A 40 13.22 -25.51 -42.52
CA VAL A 40 11.91 -25.32 -43.17
C VAL A 40 10.73 -25.70 -42.27
N LEU A 41 10.93 -26.52 -41.23
CA LEU A 41 9.88 -26.87 -40.26
C LEU A 41 9.89 -26.04 -38.97
N SER A 42 10.87 -25.15 -38.79
CA SER A 42 10.99 -24.33 -37.57
C SER A 42 10.31 -22.95 -37.66
N SER A 43 9.68 -22.63 -38.79
CA SER A 43 9.09 -21.31 -39.06
C SER A 43 7.61 -21.15 -38.62
N LEU A 44 6.98 -22.19 -38.05
CA LEU A 44 5.55 -22.11 -37.65
C LEU A 44 5.32 -21.97 -36.12
N GLY A 45 6.34 -21.72 -35.31
CA GLY A 45 6.27 -22.09 -33.89
C GLY A 45 6.40 -21.03 -32.79
N LEU A 46 6.61 -19.72 -33.04
CA LEU A 46 6.91 -18.78 -31.94
C LEU A 46 6.27 -17.39 -32.11
N THR A 47 4.94 -17.31 -32.23
CA THR A 47 4.19 -16.12 -31.80
C THR A 47 3.75 -16.32 -30.35
N SER A 48 4.70 -16.34 -29.42
CA SER A 48 4.36 -16.16 -28.00
C SER A 48 4.11 -14.66 -27.79
N CYS A 49 3.00 -14.16 -28.33
CA CYS A 49 2.44 -12.90 -27.84
C CYS A 49 2.02 -13.18 -26.39
N TYR A 50 2.77 -12.63 -25.44
CA TYR A 50 2.25 -12.48 -24.10
C TYR A 50 1.17 -11.41 -24.21
N ASP A 51 -0.09 -11.79 -23.98
CA ASP A 51 -1.15 -10.81 -23.84
C ASP A 51 -0.88 -10.03 -22.55
N ASP A 52 -0.90 -8.70 -22.65
CA ASP A 52 -0.86 -7.86 -21.47
C ASP A 52 -2.10 -8.17 -20.62
N PRO A 53 -1.96 -8.23 -19.29
CA PRO A 53 -3.09 -8.53 -18.43
C PRO A 53 -4.15 -7.42 -18.55
N ASP A 54 -5.39 -7.83 -18.81
CA ASP A 54 -6.54 -6.92 -18.89
C ASP A 54 -7.04 -6.59 -17.47
N PHE A 55 -6.43 -5.58 -16.85
CA PHE A 55 -6.84 -5.05 -15.55
C PHE A 55 -7.80 -3.86 -15.71
N SER A 56 -8.69 -3.70 -14.73
CA SER A 56 -9.57 -2.54 -14.66
C SER A 56 -8.78 -1.24 -14.50
N LEU A 57 -9.26 -0.16 -15.12
CA LEU A 57 -8.75 1.21 -14.90
C LEU A 57 -9.01 1.71 -13.47
N THR A 58 -9.94 1.09 -12.73
CA THR A 58 -10.08 1.34 -11.29
C THR A 58 -9.20 0.37 -10.53
N PRO A 59 -8.39 0.83 -9.58
CA PRO A 59 -7.47 -0.06 -8.88
C PRO A 59 -8.21 -1.13 -8.09
N ASN A 60 -7.77 -2.37 -8.20
CA ASN A 60 -8.28 -3.49 -7.43
C ASN A 60 -7.36 -3.79 -6.23
N LEU A 61 -7.93 -4.07 -5.05
CA LEU A 61 -7.19 -4.49 -3.87
C LEU A 61 -7.58 -5.88 -3.36
N THR A 62 -6.58 -6.66 -2.98
CA THR A 62 -6.78 -7.91 -2.24
C THR A 62 -5.93 -7.90 -0.97
N PHE A 63 -6.54 -8.19 0.18
CA PHE A 63 -5.78 -8.35 1.43
C PHE A 63 -4.95 -9.66 1.38
N ARG A 64 -3.67 -9.56 1.74
CA ARG A 64 -2.72 -10.69 1.69
C ARG A 64 -2.28 -11.18 3.06
N GLY A 65 -2.21 -10.29 4.05
CA GLY A 65 -1.83 -10.68 5.40
C GLY A 65 -1.32 -9.51 6.25
N ILE A 66 -1.02 -9.84 7.50
CA ILE A 66 -0.42 -8.94 8.50
C ILE A 66 0.86 -9.59 9.03
N GLU A 67 1.93 -8.81 9.14
CA GLU A 67 3.07 -9.15 9.97
C GLU A 67 3.04 -8.28 11.23
N GLN A 68 2.98 -8.90 12.42
CA GLN A 68 2.95 -8.20 13.70
C GLN A 68 4.18 -8.57 14.53
N ARG A 69 4.81 -7.57 15.15
CA ARG A 69 5.87 -7.75 16.16
C ARG A 69 5.66 -6.75 17.29
N THR A 70 5.68 -7.21 18.53
CA THR A 70 5.71 -6.33 19.69
C THR A 70 7.17 -5.99 20.02
N LEU A 71 7.50 -4.70 20.00
CA LEU A 71 8.86 -4.18 20.19
C LEU A 71 8.88 -3.19 21.35
N ARG A 72 10.09 -2.78 21.77
CA ARG A 72 10.33 -1.72 22.75
C ARG A 72 11.23 -0.65 22.14
N ASN A 73 10.94 0.62 22.40
CA ASN A 73 11.82 1.72 21.99
C ASN A 73 12.96 1.94 23.01
N ALA A 74 13.82 2.94 22.76
CA ALA A 74 14.94 3.28 23.66
C ALA A 74 14.48 3.69 25.07
N GLN A 75 13.24 4.15 25.24
CA GLN A 75 12.63 4.51 26.51
C GLN A 75 11.84 3.34 27.15
N ASN A 76 12.02 2.12 26.62
CA ASN A 76 11.35 0.90 27.09
C ASN A 76 9.81 0.91 26.94
N ILE A 77 9.26 1.80 26.11
CA ILE A 77 7.83 1.84 25.78
C ILE A 77 7.55 0.78 24.72
N ARG A 78 6.55 -0.09 24.99
CA ARG A 78 6.15 -1.11 24.02
C ARG A 78 5.38 -0.51 22.86
N TYR A 79 5.48 -1.13 21.70
CA TYR A 79 4.64 -0.80 20.55
C TYR A 79 4.51 -2.02 19.65
N ASP A 80 3.41 -2.12 18.93
CA ASP A 80 3.30 -3.07 17.83
C ASP A 80 3.80 -2.42 16.54
N SER A 81 4.75 -3.09 15.89
CA SER A 81 5.15 -2.85 14.51
C SER A 81 4.33 -3.78 13.62
N LEU A 82 3.42 -3.19 12.84
CA LEU A 82 2.52 -3.88 11.93
C LEU A 82 2.97 -3.63 10.49
N ILE A 83 2.93 -4.66 9.65
CA ILE A 83 3.02 -4.53 8.19
C ILE A 83 1.76 -5.12 7.60
N LEU A 84 0.89 -4.24 7.09
CA LEU A 84 -0.30 -4.63 6.36
C LEU A 84 0.10 -4.88 4.90
N VAL A 85 -0.16 -6.08 4.38
CA VAL A 85 0.18 -6.45 3.01
C VAL A 85 -1.11 -6.53 2.19
N VAL A 86 -1.20 -5.70 1.16
CA VAL A 86 -2.29 -5.74 0.18
C VAL A 86 -1.69 -5.87 -1.22
N ARG A 87 -2.31 -6.70 -2.05
CA ARG A 87 -1.99 -6.80 -3.47
C ARG A 87 -2.84 -5.80 -4.24
N PHE A 88 -2.25 -5.10 -5.19
CA PHE A 88 -2.94 -4.20 -6.12
C PHE A 88 -2.86 -4.72 -7.56
N GLN A 89 -3.86 -4.36 -8.35
CA GLN A 89 -3.89 -4.46 -9.81
C GLN A 89 -4.47 -3.16 -10.36
N ASP A 90 -3.91 -2.64 -11.45
CA ASP A 90 -4.22 -1.32 -12.00
C ASP A 90 -4.01 -1.33 -13.52
N GLY A 91 -4.99 -0.91 -14.31
CA GLY A 91 -4.99 -1.09 -15.76
C GLY A 91 -4.20 -0.06 -16.56
N ASP A 92 -3.99 1.14 -16.02
CA ASP A 92 -3.36 2.25 -16.74
C ASP A 92 -2.06 2.76 -16.11
N GLY A 93 -1.64 2.18 -14.99
CA GLY A 93 -0.38 2.47 -14.32
C GLY A 93 -0.37 3.82 -13.60
N ASN A 94 -1.55 4.34 -13.29
CA ASN A 94 -1.72 5.67 -12.70
C ASN A 94 -1.60 5.68 -11.16
N LEU A 95 -1.10 4.60 -10.52
CA LEU A 95 -0.95 4.50 -9.06
C LEU A 95 0.26 5.23 -8.45
N GLY A 96 0.05 5.79 -7.26
CA GLY A 96 1.05 6.43 -6.42
C GLY A 96 1.38 7.88 -6.83
N LEU A 97 2.19 8.55 -6.02
CA LEU A 97 2.59 9.96 -6.24
C LEU A 97 4.10 10.11 -6.06
N SER A 98 4.75 11.01 -6.81
CA SER A 98 6.18 11.28 -6.67
C SER A 98 6.46 12.75 -6.48
N GLU A 99 6.91 13.14 -5.30
CA GLU A 99 7.27 14.54 -4.99
C GLU A 99 8.59 14.96 -5.67
N THR A 100 9.42 13.99 -6.06
CA THR A 100 10.78 14.23 -6.56
C THR A 100 10.93 14.10 -8.06
N ILE A 101 10.43 13.00 -8.64
CA ILE A 101 10.58 12.71 -10.08
C ILE A 101 9.47 13.39 -10.89
N PHE A 102 8.27 13.51 -10.31
CA PHE A 102 7.09 14.09 -10.95
C PHE A 102 6.44 15.15 -10.04
N PRO A 103 7.07 16.32 -9.83
CA PRO A 103 6.55 17.35 -8.92
C PRO A 103 5.09 17.77 -9.20
N GLU A 104 4.59 17.57 -10.42
CA GLU A 104 3.18 17.72 -10.78
C GLU A 104 2.21 16.85 -9.94
N ASP A 105 2.68 15.72 -9.39
CA ASP A 105 1.92 14.83 -8.49
C ASP A 105 1.66 15.46 -7.09
N GLU A 106 2.12 16.68 -6.84
CA GLU A 106 1.76 17.50 -5.67
C GLU A 106 0.85 18.69 -6.01
N ALA A 107 0.52 18.92 -7.28
CA ALA A 107 -0.43 19.97 -7.65
C ALA A 107 -1.86 19.57 -7.22
N PRO A 108 -2.80 20.52 -7.04
CA PRO A 108 -4.20 20.17 -6.84
C PRO A 108 -4.69 19.18 -7.91
N PRO A 109 -5.41 18.09 -7.54
CA PRO A 109 -6.04 17.82 -6.24
C PRO A 109 -5.16 17.07 -5.21
N PHE A 110 -3.86 16.92 -5.45
CA PHE A 110 -2.91 16.17 -4.61
C PHE A 110 -2.07 17.05 -3.69
N ASN A 111 -2.40 18.34 -3.55
CA ASN A 111 -1.58 19.27 -2.78
C ASN A 111 -1.65 19.02 -1.26
N PRO A 112 -0.53 19.22 -0.52
CA PRO A 112 -0.57 19.26 0.94
C PRO A 112 -1.35 20.48 1.44
N GLU A 113 -1.72 20.43 2.73
CA GLU A 113 -2.18 21.61 3.45
C GLU A 113 -1.04 22.63 3.57
N LYS A 114 -1.31 23.88 3.18
CA LYS A 114 -0.41 25.03 3.36
C LYS A 114 -1.20 26.20 3.92
N LEU A 115 -0.52 27.24 4.40
CA LEU A 115 -1.19 28.45 4.89
C LEU A 115 -2.14 29.00 3.82
N ASN A 116 -3.44 29.13 4.16
CA ASN A 116 -4.52 29.57 3.26
C ASN A 116 -4.76 28.68 2.02
N VAL A 117 -4.23 27.46 1.99
CA VAL A 117 -4.47 26.49 0.91
C VAL A 117 -4.94 25.17 1.55
N PRO A 118 -6.22 24.79 1.40
CA PRO A 118 -6.71 23.55 1.97
C PRO A 118 -6.03 22.34 1.32
N GLN A 119 -5.86 21.29 2.11
CA GLN A 119 -5.39 20.00 1.61
C GLN A 119 -6.29 19.50 0.48
N GLY A 120 -5.68 19.05 -0.62
CA GLY A 120 -6.41 18.47 -1.73
C GLY A 120 -7.03 17.09 -1.36
N PRO A 121 -8.18 16.73 -1.94
CA PRO A 121 -8.85 15.45 -1.65
C PRO A 121 -8.00 14.24 -2.08
N GLY A 122 -7.10 14.44 -3.04
CA GLY A 122 -6.13 13.46 -3.53
C GLY A 122 -4.92 13.28 -2.62
N PHE A 123 -4.74 14.10 -1.58
CA PHE A 123 -3.48 14.13 -0.85
C PHE A 123 -3.08 12.75 -0.31
N HIS A 124 -4.00 11.99 0.28
CA HIS A 124 -3.72 10.62 0.69
C HIS A 124 -4.18 9.64 -0.39
N ASN A 125 -3.26 8.82 -0.90
CA ASN A 125 -3.56 7.78 -1.89
C ASN A 125 -3.69 6.38 -1.27
N ILE A 126 -3.43 6.23 0.03
CA ILE A 126 -3.83 5.08 0.84
C ILE A 126 -4.67 5.56 2.03
N LEU A 127 -5.92 5.12 2.08
CA LEU A 127 -6.87 5.42 3.13
C LEU A 127 -6.93 4.22 4.08
N CYS A 128 -6.70 4.46 5.36
CA CYS A 128 -6.60 3.40 6.35
C CYS A 128 -7.30 3.82 7.63
N ASP A 129 -8.37 3.09 7.95
CA ASP A 129 -9.17 3.28 9.15
C ASP A 129 -8.86 2.19 10.16
N LEU A 130 -8.76 2.58 11.43
CA LEU A 130 -8.61 1.67 12.55
C LEU A 130 -9.98 1.43 13.20
N TYR A 131 -10.23 0.18 13.57
CA TYR A 131 -11.40 -0.22 14.34
C TYR A 131 -10.97 -1.01 15.56
N LYS A 132 -11.70 -0.83 16.66
CA LYS A 132 -11.64 -1.69 17.85
C LYS A 132 -12.90 -2.55 17.92
N LYS A 133 -12.75 -3.83 18.24
CA LYS A 133 -13.86 -4.75 18.48
C LYS A 133 -14.36 -4.58 19.91
N ALA A 134 -15.63 -4.27 20.08
CA ALA A 134 -16.31 -4.19 21.37
C ALA A 134 -17.69 -4.85 21.25
N ASN A 135 -18.00 -5.78 22.16
CA ASN A 135 -19.27 -6.52 22.16
C ASN A 135 -19.61 -7.14 20.79
N GLY A 136 -18.61 -7.71 20.12
CA GLY A 136 -18.76 -8.34 18.80
C GLY A 136 -18.88 -7.37 17.61
N LYS A 137 -18.89 -6.05 17.83
CA LYS A 137 -18.99 -5.03 16.78
C LYS A 137 -17.68 -4.24 16.62
N TYR A 138 -17.37 -3.82 15.40
CA TYR A 138 -16.23 -2.96 15.12
C TYR A 138 -16.64 -1.49 15.22
N ILE A 139 -15.95 -0.76 16.10
CA ILE A 139 -16.14 0.69 16.32
C ILE A 139 -14.93 1.39 15.72
N LYS A 140 -15.18 2.33 14.79
CA LYS A 140 -14.12 3.13 14.15
C LYS A 140 -13.47 4.05 15.18
N ILE A 141 -12.15 4.09 15.19
CA ILE A 141 -11.34 4.94 16.05
C ILE A 141 -10.83 6.12 15.22
N THR A 142 -11.26 7.32 15.59
CA THR A 142 -10.92 8.58 14.91
C THR A 142 -10.30 9.58 15.88
N ASN A 143 -9.67 10.63 15.35
CA ASN A 143 -9.31 11.78 16.16
C ASN A 143 -10.56 12.59 16.54
N GLN A 144 -10.37 13.65 17.34
CA GLN A 144 -11.45 14.54 17.77
C GLN A 144 -12.18 15.23 16.60
N ALA A 145 -11.51 15.41 15.46
CA ALA A 145 -12.07 15.97 14.24
C ALA A 145 -12.72 14.90 13.32
N GLY A 146 -12.88 13.65 13.80
CA GLY A 146 -13.46 12.55 13.03
C GLY A 146 -12.57 12.00 11.91
N LYS A 147 -11.30 12.45 11.81
CA LYS A 147 -10.35 11.99 10.80
C LYS A 147 -9.65 10.70 11.24
N SER A 148 -9.33 9.88 10.25
CA SER A 148 -8.59 8.64 10.41
C SER A 148 -7.14 8.90 10.74
N PHE A 149 -6.60 8.16 11.71
CA PHE A 149 -5.20 8.29 12.10
C PHE A 149 -4.25 7.75 11.05
N TYR A 150 -4.67 6.80 10.21
CA TYR A 150 -3.77 5.97 9.42
C TYR A 150 -3.76 6.25 7.91
N ASN A 151 -4.38 7.33 7.44
CA ASN A 151 -4.23 7.72 6.02
C ASN A 151 -2.76 8.06 5.70
N GLY A 152 -2.32 7.77 4.47
CA GLY A 152 -0.93 7.89 4.07
C GLY A 152 -0.73 8.19 2.59
N ARG A 153 0.54 8.25 2.21
CA ARG A 153 1.01 8.31 0.83
C ARG A 153 1.89 7.11 0.52
N PHE A 154 1.76 6.55 -0.66
CA PHE A 154 2.72 5.62 -1.24
C PHE A 154 3.33 6.20 -2.52
N PRO A 155 4.61 5.92 -2.79
CA PRO A 155 5.32 6.48 -3.92
C PRO A 155 4.73 5.99 -5.24
N ARG A 156 4.93 6.77 -6.30
CA ARG A 156 4.59 6.39 -7.66
C ARG A 156 5.16 5.01 -7.98
N VAL A 157 4.30 4.15 -8.53
CA VAL A 157 4.65 2.75 -8.79
C VAL A 157 5.49 2.64 -10.06
N SER A 158 5.03 3.19 -11.18
CA SER A 158 5.80 3.26 -12.43
C SER A 158 6.52 4.60 -12.56
N THR A 159 7.79 4.55 -12.97
CA THR A 159 8.56 5.75 -13.37
C THR A 159 8.41 6.08 -14.85
N ASP A 160 7.69 5.27 -15.62
CA ASP A 160 7.32 5.59 -17.00
C ASP A 160 6.06 6.48 -17.01
N LYS A 161 5.91 7.27 -18.07
CA LYS A 161 4.67 8.00 -18.37
C LYS A 161 3.72 7.18 -19.26
N ARG A 162 4.17 6.04 -19.77
CA ARG A 162 3.33 5.10 -20.53
C ARG A 162 2.23 4.54 -19.65
N SER A 163 1.07 4.35 -20.25
CA SER A 163 -0.02 3.59 -19.66
C SER A 163 0.28 2.12 -19.84
N GLU A 164 0.41 1.40 -18.73
CA GLU A 164 0.69 -0.02 -18.71
C GLU A 164 0.01 -0.66 -17.49
N PRO A 165 -0.52 -1.89 -17.61
CA PRO A 165 -1.07 -2.60 -16.47
C PRO A 165 0.00 -2.85 -15.40
N LEU A 166 -0.29 -2.53 -14.15
CA LEU A 166 0.60 -2.76 -13.00
C LEU A 166 -0.03 -3.71 -11.99
N GLU A 167 0.79 -4.59 -11.43
CA GLU A 167 0.42 -5.36 -10.25
C GLU A 167 1.59 -5.56 -9.29
N GLY A 168 1.26 -5.74 -8.03
CA GLY A 168 2.26 -5.92 -6.99
C GLY A 168 1.69 -5.87 -5.59
N ASP A 169 2.57 -5.80 -4.60
CA ASP A 169 2.21 -5.73 -3.21
C ASP A 169 2.59 -4.36 -2.62
N ILE A 170 1.63 -3.72 -1.96
CA ILE A 170 1.86 -2.61 -1.04
C ILE A 170 2.05 -3.20 0.35
N ARG A 171 3.20 -2.88 0.96
CA ARG A 171 3.55 -3.23 2.33
C ARG A 171 3.48 -1.95 3.16
N TYR A 172 2.38 -1.78 3.90
CA TYR A 172 2.12 -0.59 4.69
C TYR A 172 2.50 -0.81 6.15
N SER A 173 3.58 -0.17 6.58
CA SER A 173 4.08 -0.23 7.96
C SER A 173 3.37 0.78 8.84
N ILE A 174 2.89 0.32 10.00
CA ILE A 174 2.22 1.10 11.03
C ILE A 174 2.84 0.75 12.39
N SER A 175 3.20 1.77 13.17
CA SER A 175 3.57 1.58 14.58
C SER A 175 2.46 2.09 15.50
N ILE A 176 2.05 1.28 16.48
CA ILE A 176 1.06 1.67 17.51
C ILE A 176 1.71 1.52 18.88
N TYR A 177 1.95 2.63 19.56
CA TYR A 177 2.61 2.63 20.85
C TYR A 177 1.63 2.34 21.98
N GLU A 178 2.12 1.62 22.99
CA GLU A 178 1.43 1.43 24.25
C GLU A 178 1.21 2.79 24.92
N ASN A 179 -0.05 3.09 25.23
CA ASN A 179 -0.41 4.22 26.06
C ASN A 179 -1.35 3.73 27.16
N PRO A 180 -0.88 3.63 28.42
CA PRO A 180 -1.67 3.11 29.53
C PRO A 180 -2.72 4.10 30.05
N SER A 181 -2.85 5.30 29.46
CA SER A 181 -3.92 6.23 29.81
C SER A 181 -5.28 5.58 29.58
N ARG A 182 -6.19 5.74 30.56
CA ARG A 182 -7.58 5.26 30.46
C ARG A 182 -8.37 5.93 29.33
N GLU A 183 -7.92 7.08 28.88
CA GLU A 183 -8.52 7.83 27.77
C GLU A 183 -8.07 7.30 26.40
N ASN A 184 -7.03 6.45 26.36
CA ASN A 184 -6.57 5.90 25.09
C ASN A 184 -7.58 4.87 24.57
N PRO A 185 -8.09 5.01 23.33
CA PRO A 185 -9.18 4.18 22.82
C PRO A 185 -8.80 2.71 22.61
N ILE A 186 -7.49 2.40 22.59
CA ILE A 186 -6.95 1.05 22.44
C ILE A 186 -6.09 0.72 23.67
N GLN A 187 -6.29 -0.45 24.25
CA GLN A 187 -5.54 -0.97 25.38
C GLN A 187 -4.93 -2.32 25.01
N LYS A 188 -3.85 -2.72 25.70
CA LYS A 188 -3.25 -4.05 25.53
C LYS A 188 -4.34 -5.13 25.61
N GLY A 189 -4.31 -6.07 24.66
CA GLY A 189 -5.27 -7.18 24.58
C GLY A 189 -6.56 -6.85 23.82
N ASP A 190 -6.78 -5.59 23.44
CA ASP A 190 -7.89 -5.26 22.55
C ASP A 190 -7.72 -5.96 21.19
N THR A 191 -8.85 -6.39 20.62
CA THR A 191 -8.90 -6.84 19.23
C THR A 191 -9.15 -5.62 18.34
N ILE A 192 -8.23 -5.38 17.41
CA ILE A 192 -8.30 -4.29 16.43
C ILE A 192 -8.30 -4.84 15.00
N ARG A 193 -8.77 -4.01 14.06
CA ARG A 193 -8.79 -4.32 12.63
C ARG A 193 -8.55 -3.04 11.84
N PHE A 194 -7.93 -3.17 10.67
CA PHE A 194 -7.82 -2.06 9.72
C PHE A 194 -8.71 -2.29 8.51
N SER A 195 -9.29 -1.21 7.97
CA SER A 195 -9.81 -1.20 6.61
C SER A 195 -8.90 -0.37 5.72
N ILE A 196 -8.64 -0.85 4.51
CA ILE A 196 -7.67 -0.27 3.57
C ILE A 196 -8.36 -0.03 2.23
N GLN A 197 -8.10 1.13 1.64
CA GLN A 197 -8.50 1.51 0.29
C GLN A 197 -7.35 2.28 -0.34
N ILE A 198 -7.12 2.12 -1.64
CA ILE A 198 -6.19 2.96 -2.39
C ILE A 198 -6.93 3.83 -3.39
N MET A 199 -6.28 4.91 -3.81
CA MET A 199 -6.78 5.85 -4.79
C MET A 199 -5.68 6.13 -5.80
N ASP A 200 -6.06 6.20 -7.07
CA ASP A 200 -5.17 6.51 -8.17
C ASP A 200 -5.03 8.01 -8.45
N ARG A 201 -4.29 8.37 -9.50
CA ARG A 201 -4.12 9.77 -9.94
C ARG A 201 -5.31 10.36 -10.68
N ASP A 202 -6.31 9.56 -11.05
CA ASP A 202 -7.60 10.01 -11.59
C ASP A 202 -8.71 10.06 -10.52
N LEU A 203 -8.34 9.85 -9.25
CA LEU A 203 -9.20 9.80 -8.06
C LEU A 203 -10.17 8.60 -8.02
N ASN A 204 -9.97 7.57 -8.85
CA ASN A 204 -10.69 6.32 -8.71
C ASN A 204 -10.21 5.59 -7.46
N LYS A 205 -11.16 5.03 -6.72
CA LYS A 205 -10.90 4.31 -5.47
C LYS A 205 -11.16 2.84 -5.64
N SER A 206 -10.30 2.02 -5.07
CA SER A 206 -10.52 0.59 -4.98
C SER A 206 -11.73 0.24 -4.12
N GLN A 207 -12.15 -1.02 -4.13
CA GLN A 207 -12.94 -1.56 -3.02
C GLN A 207 -12.19 -1.42 -1.69
N VAL A 208 -12.95 -1.44 -0.59
CA VAL A 208 -12.39 -1.50 0.76
C VAL A 208 -12.10 -2.96 1.11
N VAL A 209 -10.86 -3.24 1.54
CA VAL A 209 -10.49 -4.55 2.11
C VAL A 209 -10.26 -4.41 3.60
N ASN A 210 -10.56 -5.46 4.37
CA ASN A 210 -10.32 -5.50 5.80
C ASN A 210 -9.19 -6.46 6.11
N THR A 211 -8.43 -6.15 7.15
CA THR A 211 -7.48 -7.10 7.72
C THR A 211 -8.18 -8.17 8.54
N ASP A 212 -7.47 -9.25 8.85
CA ASP A 212 -7.84 -10.13 9.95
C ASP A 212 -7.78 -9.41 11.31
N ASP A 213 -8.33 -10.06 12.33
CA ASP A 213 -8.28 -9.59 13.71
C ASP A 213 -6.83 -9.57 14.23
N ILE A 214 -6.43 -8.45 14.84
CA ILE A 214 -5.13 -8.26 15.47
C ILE A 214 -5.36 -8.09 16.97
N ILE A 215 -4.67 -8.88 17.80
CA ILE A 215 -4.68 -8.67 19.24
C ILE A 215 -3.52 -7.72 19.57
N PHE A 216 -3.84 -6.54 20.09
CA PHE A 216 -2.85 -5.50 20.34
C PHE A 216 -1.89 -5.88 21.47
N LEU A 217 -0.58 -5.72 21.22
CA LEU A 217 0.54 -6.04 22.12
C LEU A 217 0.53 -7.50 22.60
N SER A 218 0.33 -8.45 21.68
CA SER A 218 0.25 -9.88 21.99
C SER A 218 1.40 -10.74 21.43
N LYS A 219 2.38 -10.17 20.73
CA LYS A 219 3.44 -10.90 20.02
C LYS A 219 4.81 -10.51 20.55
N GLU A 220 5.04 -10.86 21.82
CA GLU A 220 6.33 -10.65 22.53
C GLU A 220 7.47 -11.49 21.94
#